data_AF-A0A8T7FXH1-F1
#
_entry.id   AF-A0A8T7FXH1-F1
#
_cell.length_a   1.000
_cell.length_b   1.000
_cell.length_c   1.000
_cell.angle_alpha   90.00
_cell.angle_beta   90.00
_cell.angle_gamma   90.00
#
_symmetry.space_group_name_H-M   'P 1'
#
loop_
_entity.id
_entity.type
_entity.pdbx_description
1 polymer ?
#
loop_
_entity_poly.entity_id
_entity_poly.type
_entity_poly.pdbx_seq_one_letter_code
_entity_poly.pdbx_strand_id
1 'polypeptide(L)'
;MRQWLGQMFVGGLPLLMGAFIVLLSLDIIPSDESAFHAPRWVVAVAGGVFKVAGMAVIWQNSFTHLQETTWYQTVSHLLIGGIFLSFALVFNWVAFGPGEREFSSSVSIPFISVENTGSNASSGRFFFGVFALMLDIGVIYALYFYLKKLWNWVVSEE
;
A
#
# COMPACT_ATOMS: atom_id res chain seq x y z
N MET A 1 3.19 4.12 30.11
CA MET A 1 2.89 5.43 29.47
C MET A 1 3.76 5.71 28.24
N ARG A 2 5.10 5.59 28.33
CA ARG A 2 6.03 5.86 27.20
C ARG A 2 5.84 4.97 25.95
N GLN A 3 5.47 3.70 26.14
CA GLN A 3 5.20 2.77 25.02
C GLN A 3 3.92 3.11 24.26
N TRP A 4 2.85 3.49 24.97
CA TRP A 4 1.58 3.94 24.36
C TRP A 4 1.76 5.22 23.53
N LEU A 5 2.53 6.19 24.04
CA LEU A 5 2.88 7.41 23.30
C LEU A 5 3.66 7.11 22.02
N GLY A 6 4.62 6.18 22.07
CA GLY A 6 5.36 5.74 20.89
C GLY A 6 4.46 5.11 19.82
N GLN A 7 3.49 4.29 20.23
CA GLN A 7 2.55 3.63 19.31
C GLN A 7 1.57 4.60 18.66
N MET A 8 1.04 5.56 19.42
CA MET A 8 0.19 6.61 18.85
C MET A 8 0.95 7.45 17.83
N PHE A 9 2.26 7.63 18.00
CA PHE A 9 3.09 8.32 17.02
C PHE A 9 3.35 7.44 15.79
N VAL A 10 3.83 6.20 15.98
CA VAL A 10 4.22 5.30 14.88
C VAL A 10 3.02 4.83 14.04
N GLY A 11 1.86 4.58 14.67
CA GLY A 11 0.65 4.18 13.96
C GLY A 11 -0.29 5.34 13.65
N GLY A 12 -0.42 6.30 14.57
CA GLY A 12 -1.36 7.41 14.41
C GLY A 12 -0.91 8.44 13.36
N LEU A 13 0.38 8.76 13.25
CA LEU A 13 0.83 9.69 12.21
C LEU A 13 0.57 9.15 10.79
N PRO A 14 0.99 7.93 10.40
CA PRO A 14 0.64 7.39 9.09
C PRO A 14 -0.86 7.28 8.87
N LEU A 15 -1.63 6.93 9.91
CA LEU A 15 -3.09 6.87 9.82
C LEU A 15 -3.69 8.23 9.44
N LEU A 16 -3.29 9.29 10.13
CA LEU A 16 -3.79 10.65 9.91
C LEU A 16 -3.31 11.22 8.58
N MET A 17 -2.04 11.01 8.22
CA MET A 17 -1.50 11.43 6.92
C MET A 17 -2.20 10.71 5.76
N GLY A 18 -2.38 9.40 5.87
CA GLY A 18 -3.11 8.62 4.88
C GLY A 18 -4.57 9.05 4.76
N ALA A 19 -5.24 9.30 5.90
CA ALA A 19 -6.60 9.82 5.90
C ALA A 19 -6.68 11.19 5.22
N PHE A 20 -5.74 12.09 5.50
CA PHE A 20 -5.66 13.41 4.86
C PHE A 20 -5.50 13.31 3.33
N ILE A 21 -4.60 12.45 2.85
CA ILE A 21 -4.41 12.22 1.40
C ILE A 21 -5.69 11.67 0.75
N VAL A 22 -6.39 10.76 1.43
CA VAL A 22 -7.68 10.22 0.95
C VAL A 22 -8.77 11.31 0.91
N LEU A 23 -8.79 12.23 1.88
CA LEU A 23 -9.75 13.34 1.88
C LEU A 23 -9.45 14.34 0.74
N LEU A 24 -8.17 14.59 0.44
CA LEU A 24 -7.76 15.40 -0.71
C LEU A 24 -8.19 14.74 -2.02
N SER A 25 -7.97 13.44 -2.18
CA SER A 25 -8.32 12.74 -3.42
C SER A 25 -9.83 12.64 -3.66
N LEU A 26 -10.63 12.63 -2.59
CA LEU A 26 -12.09 12.66 -2.66
C LEU A 26 -12.66 14.06 -2.84
N ASP A 27 -11.81 15.09 -2.95
CA ASP A 27 -12.23 16.50 -3.08
C ASP A 27 -13.04 17.03 -1.89
N ILE A 28 -12.91 16.38 -0.73
CA ILE A 28 -13.51 16.86 0.52
C ILE A 28 -12.70 18.06 1.04
N ILE A 29 -11.38 18.03 0.83
CA ILE A 29 -10.47 19.15 1.08
C ILE A 29 -10.10 19.74 -0.28
N PRO A 30 -10.44 21.00 -0.57
CA PRO A 30 -10.14 21.63 -1.84
C PRO A 30 -8.64 21.61 -2.13
N SER A 31 -8.28 21.20 -3.33
CA SER A 31 -6.90 21.18 -3.80
C SER A 31 -6.86 21.55 -5.29
N ASP A 32 -5.78 22.20 -5.69
CA ASP A 32 -5.57 22.59 -7.08
C ASP A 32 -5.40 21.34 -7.95
N GLU A 33 -6.21 21.20 -9.00
CA GLU A 33 -6.13 20.07 -9.93
C GLU A 33 -4.76 19.99 -10.63
N SER A 34 -4.11 21.15 -10.85
CA SER A 34 -2.79 21.21 -11.46
C SER A 34 -1.68 20.56 -10.62
N ALA A 35 -1.91 20.39 -9.31
CA ALA A 35 -0.97 19.71 -8.42
C ALA A 35 -1.02 18.17 -8.54
N PHE A 36 -2.01 17.61 -9.24
CA PHE A 36 -2.17 16.17 -9.38
C PHE A 36 -1.64 15.65 -10.71
N HIS A 37 -0.51 14.95 -10.66
CA HIS A 37 0.06 14.27 -11.83
C HIS A 37 -0.50 12.84 -12.03
N ALA A 38 -1.43 12.40 -11.18
CA ALA A 38 -2.06 11.09 -11.24
C ALA A 38 -3.58 11.20 -11.05
N PRO A 39 -4.37 10.26 -11.58
CA PRO A 39 -5.80 10.19 -11.33
C PRO A 39 -6.10 10.14 -9.83
N ARG A 40 -7.16 10.83 -9.40
CA ARG A 40 -7.54 10.94 -7.99
C ARG A 40 -7.70 9.59 -7.29
N TRP A 41 -8.19 8.56 -7.98
CA TRP A 41 -8.31 7.21 -7.39
C TRP A 41 -6.95 6.60 -7.05
N VAL A 42 -5.90 6.85 -7.84
CA VAL A 42 -4.54 6.34 -7.56
C VAL A 42 -4.00 7.03 -6.31
N VAL A 43 -4.20 8.34 -6.21
CA VAL A 43 -3.82 9.12 -5.04
C VAL A 43 -4.57 8.65 -3.80
N ALA A 44 -5.87 8.32 -3.94
CA ALA A 44 -6.67 7.74 -2.88
C ALA A 44 -6.10 6.40 -2.40
N VAL A 45 -5.72 5.50 -3.33
CA VAL A 45 -5.12 4.21 -2.98
C VAL A 45 -3.76 4.40 -2.33
N ALA A 46 -2.92 5.32 -2.84
CA ALA A 46 -1.62 5.64 -2.27
C ALA A 46 -1.73 6.18 -0.83
N GLY A 47 -2.66 7.12 -0.57
CA GLY A 47 -2.98 7.57 0.78
C GLY A 47 -3.58 6.46 1.65
N GLY A 48 -4.40 5.60 1.03
CA GLY A 48 -4.99 4.41 1.63
C GLY A 48 -3.95 3.46 2.22
N VAL A 49 -2.80 3.27 1.55
CA VAL A 49 -1.69 2.46 2.09
C VAL A 49 -1.28 2.96 3.47
N PHE A 50 -1.00 4.26 3.63
CA PHE A 50 -0.58 4.84 4.90
C PHE A 50 -1.67 4.74 5.96
N LYS A 51 -2.92 4.95 5.55
CA LYS A 51 -4.09 4.81 6.43
C LYS A 51 -4.19 3.38 6.98
N VAL A 52 -4.18 2.37 6.10
CA VAL A 52 -4.30 0.96 6.47
C VAL A 52 -3.07 0.48 7.25
N ALA A 53 -1.87 0.93 6.89
CA ALA A 53 -0.65 0.63 7.63
C ALA A 53 -0.68 1.20 9.06
N GLY A 54 -1.09 2.46 9.22
CA GLY A 54 -1.27 3.06 10.54
C GLY A 54 -2.32 2.33 11.37
N MET A 55 -3.44 1.94 10.75
CA MET A 55 -4.45 1.08 11.38
C MET A 55 -3.87 -0.27 11.81
N ALA A 56 -3.07 -0.92 10.98
CA ALA A 56 -2.43 -2.21 11.30
C ALA A 56 -1.49 -2.11 12.50
N VAL A 57 -0.71 -1.03 12.61
CA VAL A 57 0.18 -0.81 13.77
C VAL A 57 -0.63 -0.62 15.06
N ILE A 58 -1.70 0.19 15.01
CA ILE A 58 -2.56 0.41 16.18
C ILE A 58 -3.28 -0.90 16.54
N TRP A 59 -3.76 -1.63 15.54
CA TRP A 59 -4.46 -2.91 15.69
C TRP A 59 -3.64 -3.93 16.46
N GLN A 60 -2.40 -4.17 16.03
CA GLN A 60 -1.53 -5.21 16.59
C GLN A 60 -1.17 -4.97 18.06
N ASN A 61 -1.06 -3.69 18.43
CA ASN A 61 -0.67 -3.29 19.78
C ASN A 61 -1.86 -3.13 20.73
N SER A 62 -3.05 -2.77 20.24
CA SER A 62 -4.21 -2.52 21.09
C SER A 62 -4.89 -3.82 21.54
N PHE A 63 -4.82 -4.87 20.72
CA PHE A 63 -5.55 -6.12 20.94
C PHE A 63 -4.63 -7.33 21.05
N THR A 64 -3.41 -7.15 21.56
CA THR A 64 -2.42 -8.23 21.73
C THR A 64 -2.96 -9.41 22.54
N HIS A 65 -3.85 -9.17 23.51
CA HIS A 65 -4.50 -10.21 24.31
C HIS A 65 -5.50 -11.08 23.54
N LEU A 66 -5.92 -10.66 22.34
CA LEU A 66 -6.91 -11.35 21.50
C LEU A 66 -6.26 -12.04 20.30
N GLN A 67 -4.92 -12.18 20.28
CA GLN A 67 -4.18 -12.75 19.14
C GLN A 67 -4.63 -14.17 18.74
N GLU A 68 -5.07 -14.96 19.71
CA GLU A 68 -5.57 -16.33 19.49
C GLU A 68 -6.99 -16.37 18.89
N THR A 69 -7.73 -15.27 18.94
CA THR A 69 -9.12 -15.25 18.46
C THR A 69 -9.17 -15.19 16.94
N THR A 70 -10.05 -15.99 16.34
CA THR A 70 -10.25 -16.04 14.88
C THR A 70 -10.55 -14.67 14.29
N TRP A 71 -11.37 -13.87 14.98
CA TRP A 71 -11.78 -12.54 14.53
C TRP A 71 -10.59 -11.57 14.45
N TYR A 72 -9.68 -11.58 15.44
CA TYR A 72 -8.50 -10.72 15.45
C TYR A 72 -7.55 -11.08 14.32
N GLN A 73 -7.36 -12.40 14.10
CA GLN A 73 -6.55 -12.88 12.99
C GLN A 73 -7.15 -12.42 11.67
N THR A 74 -8.45 -12.58 11.46
CA THR A 74 -9.13 -12.12 10.24
C THR A 74 -8.91 -10.63 9.97
N VAL A 75 -9.12 -9.75 10.95
CA VAL A 75 -8.88 -8.31 10.77
C VAL A 75 -7.41 -8.03 10.43
N SER A 76 -6.47 -8.70 11.10
CA SER A 76 -5.04 -8.55 10.83
C SER A 76 -4.67 -8.96 9.40
N HIS A 77 -5.24 -10.06 8.90
CA HIS A 77 -5.03 -10.52 7.52
C HIS A 77 -5.65 -9.55 6.51
N LEU A 78 -6.83 -8.99 6.79
CA LEU A 78 -7.46 -7.99 5.93
C LEU A 78 -6.65 -6.69 5.86
N LEU A 79 -6.08 -6.23 6.98
CA LEU A 79 -5.25 -5.03 7.01
C LEU A 79 -3.95 -5.24 6.23
N ILE A 80 -3.25 -6.35 6.47
CA ILE A 80 -2.02 -6.69 5.73
C ILE A 80 -2.34 -6.88 4.24
N GLY A 81 -3.37 -7.66 3.91
CA GLY A 81 -3.80 -7.87 2.53
C GLY A 81 -4.21 -6.57 1.83
N GLY A 82 -4.87 -5.65 2.53
CA GLY A 82 -5.21 -4.33 2.03
C GLY A 82 -4.00 -3.48 1.69
N ILE A 83 -2.91 -3.57 2.46
CA ILE A 83 -1.63 -2.89 2.16
C ILE A 83 -1.04 -3.46 0.87
N PHE A 84 -0.91 -4.78 0.76
CA PHE A 84 -0.36 -5.43 -0.44
C PHE A 84 -1.19 -5.14 -1.68
N LEU A 85 -2.52 -5.22 -1.58
CA LEU A 85 -3.44 -4.91 -2.67
C LEU A 85 -3.32 -3.44 -3.11
N SER A 86 -3.22 -2.52 -2.15
CA SER A 86 -3.07 -1.09 -2.47
C SER A 86 -1.76 -0.80 -3.19
N PHE A 87 -0.65 -1.40 -2.75
CA PHE A 87 0.61 -1.33 -3.48
C PHE A 87 0.49 -1.96 -4.87
N ALA A 88 -0.07 -3.17 -4.98
CA ALA A 88 -0.27 -3.84 -6.26
C ALA A 88 -1.03 -2.94 -7.25
N LEU A 89 -2.11 -2.28 -6.83
CA LEU A 89 -2.89 -1.36 -7.66
C LEU A 89 -2.07 -0.14 -8.11
N VAL A 90 -1.32 0.48 -7.21
CA VAL A 90 -0.47 1.64 -7.55
C VAL A 90 0.64 1.25 -8.53
N PHE A 91 1.34 0.15 -8.26
CA PHE A 91 2.42 -0.34 -9.13
C PHE A 91 1.88 -0.77 -10.50
N ASN A 92 0.73 -1.43 -10.56
CA ASN A 92 0.04 -1.75 -11.81
C ASN A 92 -0.34 -0.49 -12.59
N TRP A 93 -0.82 0.56 -11.92
CA TRP A 93 -1.10 1.83 -12.59
C TRP A 93 0.18 2.51 -13.12
N VAL A 94 1.28 2.48 -12.36
CA VAL A 94 2.55 3.05 -12.82
C VAL A 94 3.06 2.30 -14.06
N ALA A 95 3.02 0.96 -14.04
CA ALA A 95 3.52 0.11 -15.12
C ALA A 95 2.64 0.14 -16.37
N PHE A 96 1.34 -0.09 -16.20
CA PHE A 96 0.40 -0.35 -17.30
C PHE A 96 -0.62 0.77 -17.52
N GLY A 97 -0.72 1.74 -16.60
CA GLY A 97 -1.70 2.80 -16.70
C GLY A 97 -1.48 3.75 -17.90
N PRO A 98 -2.53 4.48 -18.30
CA PRO A 98 -2.46 5.47 -19.37
C PRO A 98 -1.67 6.71 -18.93
N GLY A 99 -1.09 7.41 -19.92
CA GLY A 99 -0.35 8.66 -19.74
C GLY A 99 1.18 8.52 -19.77
N GLU A 100 1.87 9.64 -19.89
CA GLU A 100 3.32 9.69 -19.78
C GLU A 100 3.75 9.60 -18.30
N ARG A 101 4.97 9.11 -18.05
CA ARG A 101 5.55 9.09 -16.70
C ARG A 101 6.99 9.56 -16.83
N GLU A 102 7.36 10.50 -15.97
CA GLU A 102 8.72 10.96 -15.85
C GLU A 102 9.51 9.95 -15.00
N PHE A 103 10.39 9.19 -15.65
CA PHE A 103 11.31 8.29 -14.96
C PHE A 103 12.71 8.88 -15.02
N SER A 104 13.26 9.24 -13.86
CA SER A 104 14.66 9.61 -13.70
C SER A 104 15.44 8.45 -13.09
N SER A 105 16.54 8.03 -13.72
CA SER A 105 17.50 7.09 -13.11
C SER A 105 18.87 7.74 -13.04
N SER A 106 19.33 8.03 -11.83
CA SER A 106 20.69 8.44 -11.54
C SER A 106 21.43 7.28 -10.89
N VAL A 107 22.45 6.73 -11.56
CA VAL A 107 23.36 5.76 -10.94
C VAL A 107 24.64 6.51 -10.58
N SER A 108 24.83 6.75 -9.28
CA SER A 108 26.07 7.32 -8.75
C SER A 108 26.94 6.21 -8.15
N ILE A 109 28.01 5.85 -8.85
CA ILE A 109 29.11 5.04 -8.29
C ILE A 109 30.25 6.01 -7.98
N PRO A 110 31.04 5.84 -6.90
CA PRO A 110 32.23 6.67 -6.70
C PRO A 110 33.09 6.69 -7.97
N PHE A 111 33.42 7.88 -8.47
CA PHE A 111 34.18 8.17 -9.70
C PHE A 111 33.46 8.01 -11.06
N ILE A 112 32.19 7.56 -11.10
CA ILE A 112 31.39 7.52 -12.34
C ILE A 112 29.95 7.95 -12.03
N SER A 113 29.56 9.14 -12.49
CA SER A 113 28.17 9.59 -12.54
C SER A 113 27.63 9.41 -13.96
N VAL A 114 26.73 8.45 -14.17
CA VAL A 114 25.94 8.39 -15.40
C VAL A 114 24.56 8.93 -15.08
N GLU A 115 24.33 10.20 -15.43
CA GLU A 115 22.98 10.76 -15.51
C GLU A 115 22.38 10.35 -16.85
N ASN A 116 21.46 9.40 -16.83
CA ASN A 116 20.68 9.09 -18.02
C ASN A 116 19.43 9.97 -17.99
N THR A 117 19.53 11.17 -18.57
CA THR A 117 18.41 12.10 -18.79
C THR A 117 17.51 11.68 -19.95
N GLY A 118 17.83 10.56 -20.61
CA GLY A 118 16.98 9.93 -21.61
C GLY A 118 15.84 9.16 -20.96
N SER A 119 14.62 9.68 -21.12
CA SER A 119 13.34 9.13 -20.69
C SER A 119 13.08 7.73 -21.27
N ASN A 120 13.68 6.70 -20.70
CA ASN A 120 13.32 5.33 -21.03
C ASN A 120 12.04 4.95 -20.28
N ALA A 121 10.91 5.57 -20.65
CA ALA A 121 9.60 5.28 -20.09
C ALA A 121 9.28 3.77 -20.13
N SER A 122 9.76 3.07 -21.14
CA SER A 122 9.69 1.62 -21.28
C SER A 122 10.47 0.86 -20.19
N SER A 123 11.66 1.34 -19.81
CA SER A 123 12.47 0.73 -18.75
C SER A 123 11.81 0.90 -17.38
N GLY A 124 11.36 2.13 -17.06
CA GLY A 124 10.62 2.39 -15.84
C GLY A 124 9.37 1.51 -15.72
N ARG A 125 8.52 1.49 -16.76
CA ARG A 125 7.32 0.64 -16.80
C ARG A 125 7.66 -0.85 -16.66
N PHE A 126 8.76 -1.32 -17.24
CA PHE A 126 9.20 -2.70 -17.10
C PHE A 126 9.56 -3.04 -15.64
N PHE A 127 10.39 -2.23 -14.99
CA PHE A 127 10.77 -2.43 -13.58
C PHE A 127 9.55 -2.42 -12.67
N PHE A 128 8.70 -1.39 -12.78
CA PHE A 128 7.46 -1.32 -12.00
C PHE A 128 6.51 -2.47 -12.31
N GLY A 129 6.48 -2.95 -13.56
CA GLY A 129 5.67 -4.11 -13.98
C GLY A 129 6.13 -5.42 -13.36
N VAL A 130 7.44 -5.67 -13.24
CA VAL A 130 7.97 -6.84 -12.55
C VAL A 130 7.61 -6.82 -11.07
N PHE A 131 7.75 -5.64 -10.42
CA PHE A 131 7.34 -5.48 -9.02
C PHE A 131 5.82 -5.63 -8.84
N ALA A 132 5.02 -5.08 -9.76
CA ALA A 132 3.57 -5.25 -9.76
C ALA A 132 3.19 -6.74 -9.83
N LEU A 133 3.79 -7.49 -10.76
CA LEU A 133 3.53 -8.92 -10.91
C LEU A 133 3.91 -9.70 -9.65
N MET A 134 5.02 -9.37 -9.01
CA MET A 134 5.43 -10.00 -7.75
C MET A 134 4.42 -9.73 -6.63
N LEU A 135 3.91 -8.49 -6.53
CA LEU A 135 2.86 -8.12 -5.57
C LEU A 135 1.54 -8.83 -5.89
N ASP A 136 1.15 -8.92 -7.16
CA ASP A 136 -0.06 -9.62 -7.60
C ASP A 136 -0.02 -11.10 -7.22
N ILE A 137 1.12 -11.78 -7.44
CA ILE A 137 1.31 -13.16 -7.00
C ILE A 137 1.16 -13.26 -5.47
N GLY A 138 1.75 -12.34 -4.72
CA GLY A 138 1.62 -12.27 -3.26
C GLY A 138 0.17 -12.09 -2.80
N VAL A 139 -0.58 -11.19 -3.44
CA VAL A 139 -2.00 -10.94 -3.14
C VAL A 139 -2.85 -12.17 -3.47
N ILE A 140 -2.66 -12.78 -4.63
CA ILE A 140 -3.39 -14.00 -5.04
C ILE A 140 -3.10 -15.14 -4.07
N TYR A 141 -1.83 -15.33 -3.69
CA TYR A 141 -1.43 -16.35 -2.73
C TYR A 141 -2.08 -16.10 -1.36
N ALA A 142 -2.00 -14.88 -0.82
CA ALA A 142 -2.62 -14.52 0.45
C ALA A 142 -4.15 -14.73 0.42
N LEU A 143 -4.81 -14.33 -0.66
CA LEU A 143 -6.25 -14.52 -0.85
C LEU A 143 -6.61 -16.01 -0.90
N TYR A 144 -5.87 -16.82 -1.66
CA TYR A 144 -6.09 -18.26 -1.73
C TYR A 144 -5.97 -18.94 -0.36
N PHE A 145 -4.92 -18.62 0.40
CA PHE A 145 -4.74 -19.19 1.74
C PHE A 145 -5.84 -18.75 2.71
N TYR A 146 -6.25 -17.48 2.64
CA TYR A 146 -7.32 -16.97 3.47
C TYR A 146 -8.67 -17.63 3.14
N LEU A 147 -9.03 -17.74 1.86
CA LEU A 147 -10.26 -18.42 1.42
C LEU A 147 -10.25 -19.90 1.80
N LYS A 148 -9.12 -20.59 1.64
CA LYS A 148 -8.97 -21.99 2.06
C LYS A 148 -9.15 -22.16 3.57
N LYS A 149 -8.59 -21.24 4.37
CA LYS A 149 -8.76 -21.23 5.83
C LYS A 149 -10.24 -21.03 6.20
N LEU A 150 -10.91 -20.05 5.57
CA LEU A 150 -12.33 -19.80 5.79
C LEU A 150 -13.20 -21.00 5.42
N TRP A 151 -12.94 -21.60 4.25
CA TRP A 151 -13.65 -22.80 3.79
C TRP A 151 -13.53 -23.95 4.80
N ASN A 152 -12.31 -24.25 5.26
CA ASN A 152 -12.08 -25.30 6.23
C ASN A 152 -12.78 -25.03 7.58
N TRP A 153 -12.85 -23.75 7.98
CA TRP A 153 -13.55 -23.36 9.20
C TRP A 153 -15.06 -23.58 9.06
N VAL A 154 -15.67 -23.12 7.96
CA VAL A 154 -17.11 -23.32 7.70
C VAL A 154 -17.46 -24.81 7.66
N VAL A 155 -16.67 -25.63 6.97
CA VAL A 155 -16.91 -27.09 6.90
C VAL A 155 -16.69 -27.80 8.23
N SER A 156 -15.85 -27.27 9.13
CA SER A 156 -15.63 -27.87 10.45
C SER A 156 -16.73 -27.59 11.47
N GLU A 157 -17.65 -26.67 11.17
CA GLU A 157 -18.79 -26.33 12.03
C GLU A 157 -20.08 -27.11 11.65
N GLU A 158 -20.05 -27.87 10.54
CA GLU A 158 -21.10 -28.82 10.12
C GLU A 158 -20.86 -30.23 10.68
#